data_AF-A0A316TSU7-F1
#
_entry.id   AF-A0A316TSU7-F1
#
_cell.length_a   1.000
_cell.length_b   1.000
_cell.length_c   1.000
_cell.angle_alpha   90.00
_cell.angle_beta   90.00
_cell.angle_gamma   90.00
#
_symmetry.space_group_name_H-M   'P 1'
#
loop_
_entity.id
_entity.type
_entity.pdbx_description
1 polymer ?
#
loop_
_entity_poly.entity_id
_entity_poly.type
_entity_poly.pdbx_seq_one_letter_code
_entity_poly.pdbx_strand_id
1 'polypeptide(L)' 'MTTKQVFKNKIFLIGFIMLVIGSGPLIVTMAAANLGFTADPNPNPIVFGMMAGLTFWPGIILMALGIYNEKKSSSGKA' A
#
# COMPACT_ATOMS: atom_id res chain seq x y z
N MET A 1 -5.64 -19.71 8.61
CA MET A 1 -5.09 -18.84 7.54
C MET A 1 -3.74 -18.33 8.01
N THR A 2 -2.65 -18.80 7.40
CA THR A 2 -1.30 -18.39 7.82
C THR A 2 -0.90 -17.12 7.09
N THR A 3 -0.20 -16.19 7.74
CA THR A 3 0.32 -14.95 7.11
C THR A 3 1.12 -15.24 5.84
N LYS A 4 1.88 -16.33 5.82
CA LYS A 4 2.62 -16.79 4.64
C LYS A 4 1.74 -17.12 3.43
N GLN A 5 0.49 -17.51 3.60
CA GLN A 5 -0.43 -17.76 2.47
C GLN A 5 -0.96 -16.45 1.88
N VAL A 6 -1.30 -15.48 2.73
CA VAL A 6 -1.75 -14.14 2.28
C VAL A 6 -0.68 -13.48 1.42
N PHE A 7 0.58 -13.53 1.86
CA PHE A 7 1.71 -12.96 1.10
C PHE A 7 2.07 -13.74 -0.19
N LYS A 8 1.58 -14.97 -0.37
CA LYS A 8 1.70 -15.71 -1.64
C LYS A 8 0.57 -15.36 -2.63
N ASN A 9 -0.50 -14.72 -2.16
CA ASN A 9 -1.63 -14.37 -3.01
C ASN A 9 -1.25 -13.18 -3.92
N LYS A 10 -1.31 -13.39 -5.24
CA LYS A 10 -0.91 -12.37 -6.23
C LYS A 10 -1.74 -11.09 -6.14
N ILE A 11 -3.05 -11.19 -5.84
CA ILE A 11 -3.94 -10.03 -5.73
C ILE A 11 -3.57 -9.20 -4.50
N PHE A 12 -3.31 -9.86 -3.37
CA PHE A 12 -2.81 -9.21 -2.17
C PHE A 12 -1.47 -8.51 -2.44
N LEU A 13 -0.54 -9.20 -3.11
CA LEU A 13 0.79 -8.66 -3.41
C LEU A 13 0.71 -7.43 -4.33
N ILE A 14 -0.15 -7.46 -5.36
CA ILE A 14 -0.36 -6.31 -6.26
C ILE A 14 -0.92 -5.13 -5.48
N GLY A 15 -1.94 -5.34 -4.65
CA GLY A 15 -2.50 -4.29 -3.79
C GLY A 15 -1.47 -3.71 -2.83
N PHE A 16 -0.63 -4.57 -2.25
CA PHE A 16 0.45 -4.16 -1.36
C PHE A 16 1.51 -3.32 -2.08
N ILE A 17 2.00 -3.77 -3.25
CA ILE A 17 2.97 -3.02 -4.06
C ILE A 17 2.39 -1.66 -4.47
N MET A 18 1.12 -1.64 -4.91
CA MET A 18 0.43 -0.42 -5.31
C MET A 18 0.34 0.58 -4.15
N LEU A 19 0.07 0.10 -2.93
CA LEU A 19 0.06 0.93 -1.73
C LEU A 19 1.47 1.47 -1.40
N VAL A 20 2.50 0.63 -1.48
CA VAL A 20 3.88 1.04 -1.17
C VAL A 20 4.42 2.04 -2.19
N ILE A 21 4.24 1.80 -3.49
CA ILE A 21 4.72 2.72 -4.54
C ILE A 21 3.88 4.00 -4.57
N GLY A 22 2.58 3.88 -4.30
CA GLY A 22 1.64 4.99 -4.30
C GLY A 22 1.82 5.98 -3.15
N SER A 23 1.92 5.46 -1.93
CA SER A 23 2.03 6.26 -0.70
C SER A 23 3.46 6.43 -0.20
N GLY A 24 4.39 5.55 -0.60
CA GLY A 24 5.78 5.56 -0.17
C GLY A 24 6.50 6.87 -0.47
N PRO A 25 6.51 7.37 -1.73
CA PRO A 25 7.17 8.64 -2.06
C PRO A 25 6.62 9.83 -1.26
N LEU A 26 5.31 9.88 -1.00
CA LEU A 26 4.70 10.92 -0.19
C LEU A 26 5.21 10.86 1.26
N ILE A 27 5.20 9.67 1.87
CA ILE A 27 5.65 9.46 3.24
C ILE A 27 7.15 9.78 3.36
N VAL A 28 7.96 9.32 2.40
CA VAL A 28 9.41 9.57 2.38
C VAL A 28 9.72 11.05 2.26
N THR A 29 9.02 11.78 1.38
CA THR A 29 9.22 13.23 1.21
C THR A 29 8.83 14.01 2.46
N MET A 30 7.69 13.70 3.08
CA MET A 30 7.27 14.31 4.34
C MET A 30 8.21 13.97 5.50
N ALA A 31 8.69 12.73 5.59
CA ALA A 31 9.63 12.31 6.61
C ALA A 31 11.00 12.98 6.44
N ALA A 32 11.51 13.05 5.20
CA ALA A 32 12.76 13.76 4.89
C ALA A 32 12.67 15.24 5.26
N ALA A 33 11.50 15.87 5.06
CA ALA A 33 11.23 17.23 5.49
C ALA A 33 11.29 17.42 7.00
N ASN A 34 10.57 16.57 7.74
CA ASN A 34 10.58 16.62 9.21
C ASN A 34 11.97 16.35 9.81
N LEU A 35 12.81 15.58 9.13
CA LEU A 35 14.18 15.29 9.55
C LEU A 35 15.20 16.37 9.13
N GLY A 36 14.77 17.40 8.40
CA GLY A 36 15.65 18.49 7.96
C GLY A 36 16.60 18.12 6.82
N PHE A 37 16.33 17.03 6.08
CA PHE A 37 17.14 16.62 4.92
C PHE A 37 16.90 17.50 3.69
N THR A 38 15.82 18.28 3.66
CA THR A 38 15.49 19.22 2.59
C THR A 38 15.71 20.66 3.06
N ALA A 39 16.19 21.50 2.14
CA ALA A 39 16.39 22.92 2.37
C ALA A 39 15.05 23.66 2.62
N ASP A 40 13.94 23.11 2.08
CA ASP A 40 12.59 23.59 2.36
C ASP A 40 12.01 22.81 3.55
N PRO A 41 11.69 23.48 4.68
CA PRO A 41 11.06 22.86 5.84
C PRO A 41 9.60 22.47 5.62
N ASN A 42 8.93 22.96 4.56
CA ASN A 42 7.55 22.60 4.23
C ASN A 42 7.38 22.32 2.73
N PRO A 43 7.95 21.22 2.21
CA PRO A 43 7.74 20.84 0.83
C PRO A 43 6.27 20.51 0.60
N ASN A 44 5.72 20.99 -0.51
CA ASN A 44 4.32 20.74 -0.91
C ASN A 44 4.23 19.77 -2.11
N PRO A 45 4.38 18.45 -1.90
CA PRO A 45 4.39 17.47 -2.97
C PRO A 45 2.96 17.10 -3.44
N ILE A 46 2.25 18.06 -4.04
CA ILE A 46 0.88 17.88 -4.56
C ILE A 46 0.76 16.62 -5.44
N VAL A 47 1.72 16.40 -6.34
CA VAL A 47 1.68 15.25 -7.26
C VAL A 47 1.79 13.92 -6.51
N PHE A 48 2.67 13.80 -5.50
CA PHE A 48 2.75 12.59 -4.69
C PHE A 48 1.51 12.43 -3.80
N GLY A 49 0.92 13.54 -3.33
CA GLY A 49 -0.34 13.51 -2.59
C GLY A 49 -1.50 12.96 -3.44
N MET A 50 -1.61 13.43 -4.69
CA MET A 50 -2.60 12.94 -5.64
C MET A 50 -2.35 11.48 -6.02
N MET A 51 -1.10 11.10 -6.28
CA MET A 51 -0.75 9.70 -6.55
C MET A 51 -1.09 8.79 -5.38
N ALA A 52 -0.74 9.18 -4.15
CA ALA A 52 -1.09 8.43 -2.96
C ALA A 52 -2.61 8.29 -2.81
N GLY A 53 -3.36 9.38 -2.95
CA GLY A 53 -4.82 9.34 -2.88
C GLY A 53 -5.46 8.39 -3.90
N LEU A 54 -4.98 8.41 -5.15
CA LEU A 54 -5.53 7.58 -6.23
C LEU A 54 -5.13 6.10 -6.14
N THR A 55 -3.98 5.79 -5.53
CA THR A 55 -3.45 4.42 -5.47
C THR A 55 -3.72 3.73 -4.13
N PHE A 56 -3.94 4.50 -3.07
CA PHE A 56 -4.21 3.99 -1.72
C PHE A 56 -5.52 3.21 -1.66
N TRP A 57 -6.62 3.78 -2.15
CA TRP A 57 -7.93 3.11 -2.10
C TRP A 57 -7.99 1.83 -2.94
N PRO A 58 -7.55 1.82 -4.22
CA PRO A 58 -7.50 0.59 -5.00
C PRO A 58 -6.54 -0.45 -4.39
N GLY A 59 -5.41 -0.01 -3.85
CA GLY A 59 -4.44 -0.89 -3.17
C GLY A 59 -5.05 -1.60 -1.97
N ILE A 60 -5.77 -0.88 -1.10
CA ILE A 60 -6.49 -1.46 0.04
C ILE A 60 -7.57 -2.45 -0.41
N ILE A 61 -8.35 -2.08 -1.44
CA ILE A 61 -9.41 -2.96 -1.98
C ILE A 61 -8.80 -4.26 -2.50
N LEU A 62 -7.71 -4.20 -3.27
CA LEU A 62 -7.03 -5.39 -3.79
C LEU A 62 -6.47 -6.26 -2.65
N MET A 63 -5.88 -5.66 -1.62
CA MET A 63 -5.43 -6.41 -0.44
C MET A 63 -6.60 -7.11 0.27
N ALA A 64 -7.72 -6.42 0.46
CA ALA A 64 -8.92 -6.98 1.08
C ALA A 64 -9.50 -8.14 0.26
N LEU A 65 -9.56 -8.00 -1.07
CA LEU A 65 -10.00 -9.06 -1.99
C LEU A 65 -9.07 -10.28 -1.95
N GLY A 66 -7.75 -10.07 -1.91
CA GLY A 66 -6.78 -11.15 -1.76
C GLY A 66 -7.00 -11.95 -0.48
N ILE A 67 -7.23 -11.25 0.65
CA ILE A 67 -7.55 -11.89 1.94
C ILE A 67 -8.88 -12.65 1.88
N TYR A 68 -9.91 -12.05 1.30
CA TYR A 68 -11.23 -12.69 1.16
C TYR A 68 -11.16 -13.98 0.33
N ASN A 69 -10.42 -13.97 -0.78
CA ASN A 69 -10.24 -15.14 -1.64
C ASN A 69 -9.52 -16.29 -0.93
N GLU A 70 -8.47 -15.98 -0.16
CA GLU A 70 -7.76 -16.99 0.63
C GLU A 70 -8.62 -17.57 1.76
N LYS A 71 -9.51 -16.77 2.37
CA LYS A 71 -10.48 -17.26 3.37
C LYS A 71 -11.45 -18.26 2.74
N LYS A 72 -12.01 -17.93 1.56
CA LYS A 72 -12.92 -18.84 0.83
C LYS A 72 -12.24 -20.15 0.42
N SER A 73 -11.01 -20.07 -0.08
CA SER A 73 -10.20 -21.24 -0.47
C SER A 73 -9.89 -22.17 0.72
N SER A 74 -9.74 -21.61 1.92
CA SER A 74 -9.50 -22.37 3.15
C SER A 74 -10.76 -23.05 3.69
N SER A 75 -11.95 -22.45 3.51
CA SER A 75 -13.23 -23.04 3.95
C SER A 75 -13.78 -24.11 2.99
N GLY A 76 -13.44 -24.06 1.70
CA GLY A 76 -13.89 -25.08 0.73
C GLY A 76 -13.06 -26.36 0.72
N LYS A 77 -12.03 -26.45 1.57
CA LYS A 77 -11.16 -27.64 1.73
C LYS A 77 -11.42 -28.40 3.04
N ALA A 78 -12.46 -28.02 3.78
CA ALA A 78 -12.93 -28.70 4.99
C ALA A 78 -14.03 -29.70 4.66
#